data_AF-R6QMF3-F1
#
_entry.id   AF-R6QMF3-F1
#
_cell.length_a   1.000
_cell.length_b   1.000
_cell.length_c   1.000
_cell.angle_alpha   90.00
_cell.angle_beta   90.00
_cell.angle_gamma   90.00
#
_symmetry.space_group_name_H-M   'P 1'
#
loop_
_entity.id
_entity.type
_entity.pdbx_description
1 polymer ?
#
loop_
_entity_poly.entity_id
_entity_poly.type
_entity_poly.pdbx_seq_one_letter_code
_entity_poly.pdbx_strand_id
1 'polypeptide(L)'
;MKYSENFEELNLPDLYQFGVELEAFNVNTGIPTKNRPSLYMSADSNRFLKEHRWKKANAIEETLVSEGGAELVSPILHDTKEDWQNLTEVCEHMKKYPGNHGKEVVTDSKCGCHVHFDARCLTGKNLQETEKLMGTFLRFWAESEELIYKMCNDVGDPIRAGTLTNTKKGLNRLSMKLQHIKGMASPTGKKIMKDIEKNRLKVSYRKFGLLKRAVAKGKLDTRRYHGLNLTNVGNPKKNTIEFRTSNGTLNPEVIKKNVYLYASVLQTARTMALEPEKLQEQMQQFYRTDVTEQEKVQSFLNLVFENEEDRKIYEERWQSVKDATVFVKNQGDFLQGTFKRDEFKAIAKRTPATLAKEAFCKLKQMARESREETKGRETNDGPEL
;
A
#
# COMPACT_ATOMS: atom_id res chain seq x y z
N MET A 1 14.38 -0.59 -17.45
CA MET A 1 14.67 -0.71 -16.00
C MET A 1 14.86 -2.18 -15.70
N LYS A 2 15.85 -2.56 -14.90
CA LYS A 2 16.14 -3.95 -14.52
C LYS A 2 16.60 -3.97 -13.06
N TYR A 3 16.19 -4.96 -12.27
CA TYR A 3 16.72 -5.06 -10.91
C TYR A 3 18.22 -5.39 -10.92
N SER A 4 18.93 -4.75 -10.00
CA SER A 4 20.34 -5.02 -9.73
C SER A 4 20.55 -4.98 -8.22
N GLU A 5 21.42 -5.85 -7.71
CA GLU A 5 21.70 -5.94 -6.27
C GLU A 5 22.66 -4.83 -5.80
N ASN A 6 22.74 -4.64 -4.49
CA ASN A 6 23.69 -3.74 -3.83
C ASN A 6 23.52 -2.30 -4.33
N PHE A 7 24.63 -1.63 -4.65
CA PHE A 7 24.65 -0.23 -5.09
C PHE A 7 24.49 -0.06 -6.60
N GLU A 8 24.33 -1.13 -7.37
CA GLU A 8 24.20 -1.01 -8.83
C GLU A 8 22.91 -0.30 -9.24
N GLU A 9 22.89 0.34 -10.40
CA GLU A 9 21.75 1.14 -10.83
C GLU A 9 20.61 0.25 -11.34
N LEU A 10 19.36 0.66 -11.11
CA LEU A 10 18.15 0.01 -11.63
C LEU A 10 17.82 0.42 -13.07
N ASN A 11 18.59 1.37 -13.63
CA ASN A 11 18.34 2.08 -14.87
C ASN A 11 16.98 2.82 -14.86
N LEU A 12 16.66 3.49 -13.74
CA LEU A 12 15.50 4.37 -13.65
C LEU A 12 15.74 5.64 -14.50
N PRO A 13 14.78 6.04 -15.35
CA PRO A 13 14.89 7.33 -16.03
C PRO A 13 14.97 8.50 -15.03
N ASP A 14 15.65 9.59 -15.40
CA ASP A 14 15.80 10.83 -14.58
C ASP A 14 14.48 11.40 -14.05
N LEU A 15 13.36 11.06 -14.70
CA LEU A 15 12.02 11.44 -14.30
C LEU A 15 11.58 10.81 -12.96
N TYR A 16 12.18 9.70 -12.55
CA TYR A 16 11.84 8.90 -11.36
C TYR A 16 12.76 9.22 -10.18
N GLN A 17 12.93 10.51 -9.89
CA GLN A 17 13.53 10.96 -8.64
C GLN A 17 12.66 10.51 -7.46
N PHE A 18 13.30 10.00 -6.42
CA PHE A 18 12.59 9.42 -5.29
C PHE A 18 13.11 9.91 -3.94
N GLY A 19 12.37 9.61 -2.89
CA GLY A 19 12.77 9.82 -1.51
C GLY A 19 12.20 8.72 -0.63
N VAL A 20 12.85 8.45 0.50
CA VAL A 20 12.48 7.39 1.43
C VAL A 20 12.35 7.95 2.84
N GLU A 21 11.30 7.56 3.55
CA GLU A 21 11.15 7.76 4.99
C GLU A 21 11.44 6.42 5.69
N LEU A 22 12.50 6.38 6.48
CA LEU A 22 12.95 5.22 7.25
C LEU A 22 12.42 5.32 8.68
N GLU A 23 11.51 4.43 9.05
CA GLU A 23 11.00 4.33 10.41
C GLU A 23 11.59 3.13 11.15
N ALA A 24 12.01 3.34 12.41
CA ALA A 24 12.46 2.26 13.28
C ALA A 24 12.00 2.46 14.72
N PHE A 25 11.85 1.37 15.45
CA PHE A 25 11.50 1.31 16.86
C PHE A 25 12.69 0.88 17.72
N ASN A 26 12.58 1.12 19.03
CA ASN A 26 13.66 0.95 19.99
C ASN A 26 14.93 1.72 19.57
N VAL A 27 14.77 3.02 19.31
CA VAL A 27 15.88 3.91 18.94
C VAL A 27 16.08 4.95 20.03
N ASN A 28 17.33 5.15 20.47
CA ASN A 28 17.64 6.24 21.39
C ASN A 28 17.64 7.57 20.64
N THR A 29 16.56 8.35 20.79
CA THR A 29 16.45 9.72 20.27
C THR A 29 16.59 10.79 21.35
N GLY A 30 16.74 10.37 22.62
CA GLY A 30 16.80 11.24 23.80
C GLY A 30 18.21 11.74 24.13
N ILE A 31 18.40 12.19 25.38
CA ILE A 31 19.67 12.75 25.86
C ILE A 31 20.76 11.65 25.82
N PRO A 32 21.90 11.88 25.14
CA PRO A 32 22.96 10.89 25.05
C PRO A 32 23.73 10.80 26.37
N THR A 33 24.25 9.61 26.67
CA THR A 33 25.23 9.39 27.75
C THR A 33 26.49 8.75 27.18
N LYS A 34 27.59 8.73 27.94
CA LYS A 34 28.88 8.18 27.50
C LYS A 34 28.78 6.77 26.91
N ASN A 35 27.94 5.92 27.51
CA ASN A 35 27.78 4.52 27.10
C ASN A 35 26.54 4.28 26.24
N ARG A 36 25.78 5.33 25.92
CA ARG A 36 24.54 5.20 25.16
C ARG A 36 24.33 6.44 24.30
N PRO A 37 24.86 6.42 23.08
CA PRO A 37 24.69 7.53 22.17
C PRO A 37 23.24 7.60 21.68
N SER A 38 22.84 8.80 21.27
CA SER A 38 21.53 9.12 20.70
C SER A 38 21.64 9.41 19.20
N LEU A 39 20.72 8.86 18.40
CA LEU A 39 20.62 9.12 16.97
C LEU A 39 20.34 10.60 16.71
N TYR A 40 19.54 11.27 17.55
CA TYR A 40 19.06 12.63 17.31
C TYR A 40 19.89 13.72 17.99
N MET A 41 20.57 13.37 19.09
CA MET A 41 21.21 14.35 19.96
C MET A 41 22.73 14.21 20.06
N SER A 42 23.33 13.09 19.63
CA SER A 42 24.79 12.96 19.64
C SER A 42 25.44 13.81 18.54
N ALA A 43 26.57 14.45 18.86
CA ALA A 43 27.32 15.25 17.90
C ALA A 43 27.74 14.44 16.66
N ASP A 44 28.25 13.22 16.85
CA ASP A 44 28.71 12.37 15.75
C ASP A 44 27.56 11.93 14.84
N SER A 45 26.41 11.53 15.41
CA SER A 45 25.23 11.19 14.62
C SER A 45 24.72 12.39 13.83
N ASN A 46 24.67 13.57 14.46
CA ASN A 46 24.23 14.79 13.78
C ASN A 46 25.18 15.21 12.66
N ARG A 47 26.49 15.04 12.84
CA ARG A 47 27.49 15.29 11.79
C ARG A 47 27.29 14.32 10.62
N PHE A 48 27.18 13.01 10.91
CA PHE A 48 26.91 11.98 9.91
C PHE A 48 25.65 12.28 9.10
N LEU A 49 24.51 12.52 9.76
CA LEU A 49 23.24 12.79 9.07
C LEU A 49 23.29 14.08 8.24
N LYS A 50 24.03 15.11 8.70
CA LYS A 50 24.23 16.35 7.95
C LYS A 50 25.06 16.12 6.69
N GLU A 51 26.14 15.35 6.79
CA GLU A 51 27.00 14.98 5.65
C GLU A 51 26.22 14.18 4.60
N HIS A 52 25.34 13.26 5.05
CA HIS A 52 24.49 12.46 4.17
C HIS A 52 23.24 13.22 3.69
N ARG A 53 22.97 14.42 4.21
CA ARG A 53 21.81 15.28 3.92
C ARG A 53 20.45 14.69 4.35
N TRP A 54 20.45 13.79 5.33
CA TRP A 54 19.23 13.21 5.90
C TRP A 54 18.65 14.09 7.01
N LYS A 55 17.32 14.16 7.06
CA LYS A 55 16.58 14.94 8.06
C LYS A 55 15.95 14.02 9.09
N LYS A 56 15.85 14.51 10.32
CA LYS A 56 15.13 13.84 11.41
C LYS A 56 13.68 14.31 11.38
N ALA A 57 12.72 13.40 11.51
CA ALA A 57 11.34 13.80 11.76
C ALA A 57 11.22 14.43 13.16
N ASN A 58 10.36 15.44 13.30
CA ASN A 58 10.15 16.09 14.59
C ASN A 58 9.11 15.32 15.42
N ALA A 59 9.29 15.26 16.74
CA ALA A 59 8.37 14.56 17.66
C ALA A 59 6.93 15.12 17.69
N ILE A 60 6.73 16.37 17.23
CA ILE A 60 5.39 16.97 17.06
C ILE A 60 4.69 16.38 15.81
N GLU A 61 5.48 16.08 14.79
CA GLU A 61 5.02 15.55 13.50
C GLU A 61 4.77 14.05 13.65
N GLU A 62 5.70 13.32 14.29
CA GLU A 62 5.68 11.86 14.33
C GLU A 62 5.48 11.24 15.71
N THR A 63 4.37 10.51 15.85
CA THR A 63 4.00 9.82 17.09
C THR A 63 4.96 8.65 17.39
N LEU A 64 5.54 8.02 16.37
CA LEU A 64 6.54 6.96 16.54
C LEU A 64 7.75 7.47 17.36
N VAL A 65 8.19 8.70 17.11
CA VAL A 65 9.31 9.32 17.83
C VAL A 65 8.99 9.47 19.32
N SER A 66 7.76 9.86 19.66
CA SER A 66 7.31 9.99 21.06
C SER A 66 7.16 8.66 21.79
N GLU A 67 7.07 7.54 21.07
CA GLU A 67 6.91 6.20 21.64
C GLU A 67 8.24 5.44 21.78
N GLY A 68 9.38 6.08 21.48
CA GLY A 68 10.70 5.44 21.55
C GLY A 68 11.21 4.89 20.20
N GLY A 69 10.65 5.37 19.09
CA GLY A 69 11.17 5.15 17.74
C GLY A 69 11.89 6.37 17.16
N ALA A 70 12.25 6.26 15.89
CA ALA A 70 12.87 7.31 15.09
C ALA A 70 12.35 7.23 13.66
N GLU A 71 12.39 8.37 12.97
CA GLU A 71 12.14 8.48 11.54
C GLU A 71 13.17 9.40 10.90
N LEU A 72 13.85 8.90 9.87
CA LEU A 72 14.75 9.68 9.03
C LEU A 72 14.18 9.84 7.63
N VAL A 73 14.24 11.06 7.11
CA VAL A 73 13.73 11.43 5.78
C VAL A 73 14.91 11.73 4.88
N SER A 74 14.97 11.04 3.74
CA SER A 74 16.07 11.16 2.78
C SER A 74 16.15 12.55 2.13
N PRO A 75 17.30 12.91 1.54
CA PRO A 75 17.31 13.91 0.46
C PRO A 75 16.51 13.40 -0.76
N ILE A 76 16.39 14.21 -1.80
CA ILE A 76 15.96 13.69 -3.11
C ILE A 76 17.09 12.79 -3.59
N LEU A 77 16.75 11.53 -3.86
CA LEU A 77 17.64 10.49 -4.34
C LEU A 77 17.41 10.25 -5.83
N HIS A 78 18.49 9.83 -6.49
CA HIS A 78 18.57 9.42 -7.88
C HIS A 78 19.01 7.96 -7.94
N ASP A 79 18.79 7.32 -9.09
CA ASP A 79 19.28 5.96 -9.31
C ASP A 79 20.77 6.00 -9.68
N THR A 80 21.60 6.35 -8.70
CA THR A 80 23.07 6.33 -8.82
C THR A 80 23.67 5.50 -7.71
N LYS A 81 24.89 5.00 -7.93
CA LYS A 81 25.59 4.18 -6.94
C LYS A 81 25.79 4.91 -5.61
N GLU A 82 26.09 6.21 -5.68
CA GLU A 82 26.33 7.05 -4.51
C GLU A 82 25.08 7.18 -3.64
N ASP A 83 23.91 7.35 -4.25
CA ASP A 83 22.66 7.50 -3.51
C ASP A 83 22.18 6.16 -2.91
N TRP A 84 22.39 5.03 -3.61
CA TRP A 84 22.15 3.69 -3.04
C TRP A 84 23.10 3.36 -1.89
N GLN A 85 24.37 3.74 -2.01
CA GLN A 85 25.34 3.60 -0.93
C GLN A 85 24.96 4.48 0.26
N ASN A 86 24.58 5.74 0.03
CA ASN A 86 24.14 6.67 1.06
C ASN A 86 22.93 6.13 1.85
N LEU A 87 21.92 5.61 1.15
CA LEU A 87 20.76 4.96 1.77
C LEU A 87 21.16 3.79 2.68
N THR A 88 22.08 2.95 2.20
CA THR A 88 22.58 1.78 2.92
C THR A 88 23.34 2.19 4.18
N GLU A 89 24.25 3.15 4.06
CA GLU A 89 25.03 3.69 5.18
C GLU A 89 24.13 4.29 6.27
N VAL A 90 23.04 4.96 5.88
CA VAL A 90 22.07 5.51 6.83
C VAL A 90 21.23 4.43 7.50
N CYS A 91 20.84 3.37 6.78
CA CYS A 91 20.17 2.21 7.39
C CYS A 91 21.06 1.57 8.47
N GLU A 92 22.35 1.35 8.17
CA GLU A 92 23.32 0.82 9.13
C GLU A 92 23.61 1.79 10.27
N HIS A 93 23.62 3.09 9.99
CA HIS A 93 23.79 4.11 11.02
C HIS A 93 22.66 4.09 12.04
N MET A 94 21.39 3.99 11.59
CA MET A 94 20.24 3.89 12.51
C MET A 94 20.37 2.73 13.50
N LYS A 95 20.84 1.56 13.04
CA LYS A 95 20.99 0.34 13.87
C LYS A 95 21.95 0.50 15.05
N LYS A 96 22.87 1.48 14.99
CA LYS A 96 23.89 1.73 16.04
C LYS A 96 23.33 2.40 17.31
N TYR A 97 22.06 2.81 17.32
CA TYR A 97 21.48 3.61 18.40
C TYR A 97 20.29 2.93 19.10
N PRO A 98 20.47 1.74 19.70
CA PRO A 98 19.37 1.06 20.38
C PRO A 98 18.82 1.85 21.57
N GLY A 99 17.50 1.78 21.72
CA GLY A 99 16.70 2.41 22.75
C GLY A 99 16.70 1.64 24.07
N ASN A 100 15.63 1.80 24.86
CA ASN A 100 15.45 1.15 26.17
C ASN A 100 14.57 -0.09 26.13
N HIS A 101 13.98 -0.39 24.97
CA HIS A 101 12.95 -1.40 24.78
C HIS A 101 13.52 -2.72 24.25
N GLY A 102 14.85 -2.88 24.22
CA GLY A 102 15.52 -4.06 23.71
C GLY A 102 17.00 -3.81 23.43
N LYS A 103 17.70 -4.86 23.01
CA LYS A 103 19.14 -4.80 22.70
C LYS A 103 19.43 -4.17 21.34
N GLU A 104 18.47 -4.25 20.41
CA GLU A 104 18.65 -3.88 19.01
C GLU A 104 17.55 -2.95 18.53
N VAL A 105 17.87 -2.12 17.54
CA VAL A 105 16.88 -1.36 16.79
C VAL A 105 16.04 -2.34 15.97
N VAL A 106 14.72 -2.17 15.97
CA VAL A 106 13.79 -3.07 15.29
C VAL A 106 12.87 -2.30 14.36
N THR A 107 12.35 -2.97 13.34
CA THR A 107 11.29 -2.42 12.47
C THR A 107 10.05 -3.27 12.66
N ASP A 108 9.17 -2.84 13.57
CA ASP A 108 8.00 -3.62 13.99
C ASP A 108 6.70 -3.10 13.37
N SER A 109 5.55 -3.61 13.85
CA SER A 109 4.23 -3.21 13.36
C SER A 109 3.90 -1.70 13.45
N LYS A 110 4.71 -0.90 14.15
CA LYS A 110 4.57 0.55 14.24
C LYS A 110 5.27 1.27 13.10
N CYS A 111 6.22 0.62 12.42
CA CYS A 111 7.09 1.23 11.42
C CYS A 111 6.58 0.99 9.99
N GLY A 112 6.58 2.02 9.17
CA GLY A 112 6.42 1.97 7.72
C GLY A 112 7.72 2.23 6.96
N CYS A 113 7.73 1.88 5.68
CA CYS A 113 8.75 2.35 4.74
C CYS A 113 8.03 3.12 3.66
N HIS A 114 8.04 4.44 3.73
CA HIS A 114 7.35 5.27 2.72
C HIS A 114 8.31 5.60 1.60
N VAL A 115 7.84 5.42 0.36
CA VAL A 115 8.59 5.80 -0.84
C VAL A 115 7.83 6.90 -1.57
N HIS A 116 8.52 8.00 -1.84
CA HIS A 116 8.00 9.14 -2.56
C HIS A 116 8.62 9.20 -3.94
N PHE A 117 7.81 9.46 -4.97
CA PHE A 117 8.29 9.82 -6.30
C PHE A 117 7.88 11.24 -6.63
N ASP A 118 8.71 11.94 -7.40
CA ASP A 118 8.30 13.21 -7.99
C ASP A 118 7.04 13.00 -8.86
N ALA A 119 5.99 13.77 -8.60
CA ALA A 119 4.73 13.66 -9.31
C ALA A 119 4.85 13.99 -10.80
N ARG A 120 5.95 14.64 -11.23
CA ARG A 120 6.26 14.86 -12.66
C ARG A 120 6.31 13.57 -13.47
N CYS A 121 6.55 12.41 -12.86
CA CYS A 121 6.45 11.12 -13.55
C CYS A 121 5.06 10.84 -14.14
N LEU A 122 4.00 11.45 -13.61
CA LEU A 122 2.63 11.40 -14.13
C LEU A 122 2.17 12.71 -14.78
N THR A 123 3.10 13.61 -15.11
CA THR A 123 2.82 14.85 -15.85
C THR A 123 3.15 14.66 -17.33
N GLY A 124 2.24 15.12 -18.19
CA GLY A 124 2.40 15.14 -19.64
C GLY A 124 2.84 16.51 -20.16
N LYS A 125 3.00 16.64 -21.49
CA LYS A 125 3.38 17.92 -22.13
C LYS A 125 2.31 18.99 -22.00
N ASN A 126 1.06 18.58 -21.79
CA ASN A 126 -0.10 19.45 -21.64
C ASN A 126 -1.08 18.85 -20.61
N LEU A 127 -2.17 19.58 -20.34
CA LEU A 127 -3.19 19.17 -19.37
C LEU A 127 -3.87 17.85 -19.79
N GLN A 128 -4.20 17.68 -21.07
CA GLN A 128 -4.88 16.49 -21.58
C GLN A 128 -4.03 15.23 -21.39
N GLU A 129 -2.74 15.29 -21.72
CA GLU A 129 -1.81 14.17 -21.46
C GLU A 129 -1.66 13.89 -19.97
N THR A 130 -1.62 14.94 -19.13
CA THR A 130 -1.53 14.79 -17.67
C THR A 130 -2.78 14.11 -17.09
N GLU A 131 -3.97 14.49 -17.56
CA GLU A 131 -5.23 13.85 -17.17
C GLU A 131 -5.29 12.39 -17.62
N LYS A 132 -4.83 12.10 -18.85
CA LYS A 132 -4.73 10.73 -19.38
C LYS A 132 -3.76 9.88 -18.56
N LEU A 133 -2.58 10.41 -18.23
CA LEU A 133 -1.57 9.74 -17.41
C LEU A 133 -2.10 9.40 -16.02
N MET A 134 -2.63 10.40 -15.32
CA MET A 134 -3.16 10.19 -13.99
C MET A 134 -4.37 9.24 -14.02
N GLY A 135 -5.30 9.41 -14.96
CA GLY A 135 -6.45 8.51 -15.09
C GLY A 135 -6.05 7.07 -15.33
N THR A 136 -5.06 6.85 -16.20
CA THR A 136 -4.49 5.52 -16.49
C THR A 136 -3.82 4.92 -15.26
N PHE A 137 -2.97 5.69 -14.57
CA PHE A 137 -2.31 5.26 -13.33
C PHE A 137 -3.32 4.89 -12.25
N LEU A 138 -4.33 5.72 -12.01
CA LEU A 138 -5.31 5.48 -10.95
C LEU A 138 -6.17 4.25 -11.22
N ARG A 139 -6.59 4.04 -12.47
CA ARG A 139 -7.28 2.80 -12.87
C ARG A 139 -6.37 1.59 -12.66
N PHE A 140 -5.13 1.67 -13.14
CA PHE A 140 -4.16 0.58 -13.02
C PHE A 140 -3.87 0.25 -11.56
N TRP A 141 -3.62 1.26 -10.72
CA TRP A 141 -3.46 1.11 -9.28
C TRP A 141 -4.69 0.45 -8.64
N ALA A 142 -5.90 0.92 -8.94
CA ALA A 142 -7.10 0.37 -8.32
C ALA A 142 -7.31 -1.12 -8.60
N GLU A 143 -6.94 -1.59 -9.79
CA GLU A 143 -7.02 -2.98 -10.23
C GLU A 143 -5.88 -3.85 -9.68
N SER A 144 -4.69 -3.26 -9.47
CA SER A 144 -3.49 -3.95 -8.98
C SER A 144 -3.26 -3.82 -7.47
N GLU A 145 -4.03 -2.99 -6.77
CA GLU A 145 -3.78 -2.60 -5.37
C GLU A 145 -3.63 -3.80 -4.44
N GLU A 146 -4.49 -4.82 -4.55
CA GLU A 146 -4.36 -6.03 -3.72
C GLU A 146 -3.07 -6.80 -4.00
N LEU A 147 -2.64 -6.87 -5.26
CA LEU A 147 -1.43 -7.56 -5.66
C LEU A 147 -0.20 -6.82 -5.12
N ILE A 148 -0.17 -5.49 -5.25
CA ILE A 148 0.93 -4.65 -4.76
C ILE A 148 1.09 -4.79 -3.24
N TYR A 149 -0.01 -4.82 -2.48
CA TYR A 149 0.06 -5.04 -1.02
C TYR A 149 0.64 -6.43 -0.67
N LYS A 150 0.49 -7.42 -1.54
CA LYS A 150 1.08 -8.77 -1.37
C LYS A 150 2.53 -8.85 -1.88
N MET A 151 3.05 -7.81 -2.54
CA MET A 151 4.37 -7.78 -3.17
C MET A 151 5.33 -6.71 -2.60
N CYS A 152 4.85 -5.80 -1.76
CA CYS A 152 5.62 -4.65 -1.27
C CYS A 152 6.45 -4.91 0.00
N ASN A 153 6.49 -6.15 0.48
CA ASN A 153 7.31 -6.57 1.62
C ASN A 153 8.20 -7.75 1.22
N ASP A 154 9.17 -8.08 2.07
CA ASP A 154 10.07 -9.19 1.80
C ASP A 154 9.36 -10.56 1.89
N VAL A 155 10.02 -11.60 1.39
CA VAL A 155 9.50 -12.98 1.42
C VAL A 155 9.19 -13.37 2.86
N GLY A 156 7.96 -13.83 3.10
CA GLY A 156 7.47 -14.25 4.41
C GLY A 156 7.04 -13.11 5.34
N ASP A 157 7.04 -11.85 4.88
CA ASP A 157 6.62 -10.69 5.70
C ASP A 157 5.26 -10.11 5.24
N PRO A 158 4.12 -10.60 5.76
CA PRO A 158 2.83 -10.03 5.43
C PRO A 158 2.70 -8.59 5.95
N ILE A 159 1.85 -7.79 5.32
CA ILE A 159 1.57 -6.42 5.78
C ILE A 159 1.22 -6.37 7.28
N ARG A 160 1.83 -5.43 7.98
CA ARG A 160 1.76 -5.32 9.44
C ARG A 160 0.32 -5.13 9.95
N ALA A 161 0.06 -5.66 11.15
CA ALA A 161 -1.17 -5.38 11.87
C ALA A 161 -1.31 -3.85 12.07
N GLY A 162 -2.49 -3.29 11.83
CA GLY A 162 -2.66 -1.82 11.79
C GLY A 162 -2.74 -1.22 10.38
N THR A 163 -2.17 -1.88 9.37
CA THR A 163 -2.18 -1.41 7.97
C THR A 163 -3.60 -1.37 7.40
N LEU A 164 -4.31 -2.50 7.45
CA LEU A 164 -5.69 -2.62 6.95
C LEU A 164 -6.75 -2.55 8.05
N THR A 165 -6.37 -2.77 9.31
CA THR A 165 -7.31 -2.85 10.45
C THR A 165 -6.92 -1.89 11.56
N ASN A 166 -7.90 -1.18 12.12
CA ASN A 166 -7.63 -0.12 13.07
C ASN A 166 -7.53 -0.75 14.45
N THR A 167 -6.32 -0.85 14.95
CA THR A 167 -6.01 -1.40 16.26
C THR A 167 -6.00 -0.32 17.36
N LYS A 168 -6.14 0.98 17.01
CA LYS A 168 -6.06 2.10 17.97
C LYS A 168 -7.35 2.25 18.78
N LYS A 169 -7.21 2.56 20.08
CA LYS A 169 -8.32 2.86 21.02
C LYS A 169 -8.50 4.39 21.20
N GLY A 170 -9.64 4.83 21.73
CA GLY A 170 -9.90 6.23 22.13
C GLY A 170 -10.43 7.16 21.02
N LEU A 171 -10.34 8.49 21.25
CA LEU A 171 -10.86 9.57 20.37
C LEU A 171 -10.41 9.47 18.90
N ASN A 172 -9.20 8.96 18.65
CA ASN A 172 -8.67 8.72 17.30
C ASN A 172 -9.46 7.64 16.54
N ARG A 173 -10.00 6.62 17.22
CA ARG A 173 -10.85 5.59 16.59
C ARG A 173 -12.17 6.17 16.11
N LEU A 174 -12.76 7.08 16.88
CA LEU A 174 -14.04 7.73 16.53
C LEU A 174 -13.86 8.59 15.29
N SER A 175 -12.80 9.42 15.25
CA SER A 175 -12.44 10.25 14.08
C SER A 175 -12.19 9.42 12.82
N MET A 176 -11.39 8.35 12.92
CA MET A 176 -11.13 7.43 11.79
C MET A 176 -12.39 6.71 11.32
N LYS A 177 -13.25 6.27 12.25
CA LYS A 177 -14.52 5.57 11.94
C LYS A 177 -15.54 6.50 11.26
N LEU A 178 -15.66 7.75 11.72
CA LEU A 178 -16.47 8.80 11.08
C LEU A 178 -16.03 9.08 9.63
N GLN A 179 -14.79 8.74 9.29
CA GLN A 179 -14.17 9.03 8.00
C GLN A 179 -13.93 7.76 7.16
N HIS A 180 -14.47 6.62 7.60
CA HIS A 180 -14.33 5.30 6.95
C HIS A 180 -12.87 4.83 6.77
N ILE A 181 -11.94 5.30 7.59
CA ILE A 181 -10.54 4.87 7.58
C ILE A 181 -10.39 3.65 8.48
N LYS A 182 -10.03 2.52 7.86
CA LYS A 182 -9.93 1.23 8.54
C LYS A 182 -8.52 0.90 9.00
N GLY A 183 -7.48 1.58 8.54
CA GLY A 183 -6.09 1.34 8.96
C GLY A 183 -5.15 2.45 8.50
N MET A 184 -3.87 2.33 8.86
CA MET A 184 -2.85 3.37 8.67
C MET A 184 -2.36 3.50 7.22
N ALA A 185 -2.65 2.51 6.38
CA ALA A 185 -2.47 2.55 4.93
C ALA A 185 -3.63 1.77 4.29
N SER A 186 -4.83 2.34 4.36
CA SER A 186 -6.05 1.73 3.85
C SER A 186 -6.08 1.71 2.31
N PRO A 187 -6.61 0.65 1.68
CA PRO A 187 -6.81 0.59 0.24
C PRO A 187 -7.73 1.72 -0.27
N THR A 188 -7.52 2.14 -1.52
CA THR A 188 -8.19 3.27 -2.17
C THR A 188 -8.85 2.91 -3.49
N GLY A 189 -8.55 1.73 -4.06
CA GLY A 189 -8.99 1.31 -5.38
C GLY A 189 -10.50 1.37 -5.57
N LYS A 190 -11.30 0.96 -4.57
CA LYS A 190 -12.77 1.11 -4.61
C LYS A 190 -13.23 2.54 -4.81
N LYS A 191 -12.62 3.47 -4.07
CA LYS A 191 -12.98 4.89 -4.13
C LYS A 191 -12.55 5.47 -5.47
N ILE A 192 -11.34 5.14 -5.91
CA ILE A 192 -10.80 5.54 -7.20
C ILE A 192 -11.72 5.08 -8.33
N MET A 193 -12.08 3.80 -8.40
CA MET A 193 -12.97 3.28 -9.45
C MET A 193 -14.34 3.94 -9.43
N LYS A 194 -14.94 4.12 -8.25
CA LYS A 194 -16.21 4.84 -8.13
C LYS A 194 -16.12 6.29 -8.62
N ASP A 195 -15.01 6.97 -8.39
CA ASP A 195 -14.79 8.34 -8.85
C ASP A 195 -14.54 8.38 -10.37
N ILE A 196 -13.88 7.35 -10.94
CA ILE A 196 -13.73 7.17 -12.40
C ILE A 196 -15.09 6.94 -13.06
N GLU A 197 -15.88 5.98 -12.57
CA GLU A 197 -17.22 5.64 -13.12
C GLU A 197 -18.18 6.83 -13.08
N LYS A 198 -18.07 7.68 -12.06
CA LYS A 198 -18.91 8.88 -11.90
C LYS A 198 -18.36 10.12 -12.62
N ASN A 199 -17.25 9.98 -13.35
CA ASN A 199 -16.52 11.08 -13.98
C ASN A 199 -16.23 12.24 -13.00
N ARG A 200 -15.84 11.88 -11.77
CA ARG A 200 -15.58 12.80 -10.65
C ARG A 200 -14.11 12.94 -10.30
N LEU A 201 -13.23 12.31 -11.08
CA LEU A 201 -11.79 12.33 -10.85
C LEU A 201 -11.27 13.77 -11.02
N LYS A 202 -11.03 14.48 -9.91
CA LYS A 202 -10.43 15.82 -9.92
C LYS A 202 -8.94 15.71 -9.62
N VAL A 203 -8.12 15.77 -10.67
CA VAL A 203 -6.66 15.78 -10.58
C VAL A 203 -6.18 17.24 -10.51
N SER A 204 -6.53 17.97 -9.45
CA SER A 204 -5.93 19.29 -9.26
C SER A 204 -5.72 19.66 -7.80
N TYR A 205 -4.56 20.26 -7.54
CA TYR A 205 -4.28 20.97 -6.30
C TYR A 205 -5.22 22.16 -6.19
N ARG A 206 -6.27 22.06 -5.36
CA ARG A 206 -6.99 23.25 -4.90
C ARG A 206 -6.06 23.98 -3.93
N LYS A 207 -5.72 25.24 -4.21
CA LYS A 207 -5.03 26.14 -3.28
C LYS A 207 -5.86 26.23 -1.99
N PHE A 208 -5.51 25.43 -0.98
CA PHE A 208 -6.29 25.30 0.24
C PHE A 208 -6.18 26.59 1.07
N GLY A 209 -7.32 27.13 1.52
CA GLY A 209 -7.39 28.27 2.44
C GLY A 209 -6.79 27.98 3.81
N LEU A 210 -6.45 29.04 4.56
CA LEU A 210 -5.78 29.00 5.87
C LEU A 210 -6.44 28.04 6.88
N LEU A 211 -7.78 28.02 6.93
CA LEU A 211 -8.54 27.23 7.89
C LEU A 211 -8.32 25.71 7.73
N LYS A 212 -8.26 25.21 6.49
CA LYS A 212 -8.01 23.78 6.22
C LYS A 212 -6.54 23.39 6.40
N ARG A 213 -5.60 24.34 6.25
CA ARG A 213 -4.18 24.13 6.60
C ARG A 213 -3.97 24.04 8.11
N ALA A 214 -4.72 24.81 8.90
CA ALA A 214 -4.73 24.68 10.36
C ALA A 214 -5.25 23.30 10.80
N VAL A 215 -6.33 22.83 10.18
CA VAL A 215 -6.89 21.47 10.39
C VAL A 215 -5.91 20.37 9.94
N ALA A 216 -5.24 20.54 8.79
CA ALA A 216 -4.23 19.60 8.30
C ALA A 216 -2.94 19.57 9.14
N LYS A 217 -2.56 20.70 9.76
CA LYS A 217 -1.49 20.75 10.78
C LYS A 217 -1.92 20.07 12.08
N GLY A 218 -3.21 20.11 12.42
CA GLY A 218 -3.80 19.44 13.59
C GLY A 218 -4.07 17.94 13.43
N LYS A 219 -3.38 17.21 12.53
CA LYS A 219 -3.54 15.76 12.30
C LYS A 219 -4.96 15.29 11.89
N LEU A 220 -5.76 16.17 11.27
CA LEU A 220 -7.11 15.86 10.78
C LEU A 220 -7.20 15.68 9.24
N ASP A 221 -6.07 15.64 8.52
CA ASP A 221 -6.09 15.36 7.07
C ASP A 221 -6.16 13.86 6.82
N THR A 222 -7.35 13.44 6.43
CA THR A 222 -7.83 12.06 6.30
C THR A 222 -7.16 11.27 5.17
N ARG A 223 -6.56 11.97 4.21
CA ARG A 223 -5.99 11.41 2.98
C ARG A 223 -4.61 10.76 3.17
N ARG A 224 -4.00 10.95 4.34
CA ARG A 224 -2.66 10.42 4.68
C ARG A 224 -2.69 8.94 5.07
N TYR A 225 -3.85 8.40 5.42
CA TYR A 225 -4.00 7.02 5.91
C TYR A 225 -4.32 6.03 4.78
N HIS A 226 -3.79 6.29 3.58
CA HIS A 226 -4.02 5.50 2.38
C HIS A 226 -2.70 4.93 1.88
N GLY A 227 -2.71 3.69 1.38
CA GLY A 227 -1.50 3.08 0.82
C GLY A 227 -0.92 3.86 -0.36
N LEU A 228 -1.78 4.53 -1.14
CA LEU A 228 -1.39 5.54 -2.12
C LEU A 228 -1.85 6.91 -1.64
N ASN A 229 -0.89 7.80 -1.38
CA ASN A 229 -1.15 9.17 -0.98
C ASN A 229 -0.75 10.18 -2.07
N LEU A 230 -1.74 10.93 -2.54
CA LEU A 230 -1.60 11.93 -3.61
C LEU A 230 -1.78 13.37 -3.10
N THR A 231 -1.81 13.60 -1.79
CA THR A 231 -2.07 14.94 -1.23
C THR A 231 -1.03 15.98 -1.62
N ASN A 232 0.18 15.54 -1.94
CA ASN A 232 1.29 16.42 -2.28
C ASN A 232 1.34 16.77 -3.77
N VAL A 233 0.57 16.09 -4.63
CA VAL A 233 0.53 16.39 -6.08
C VAL A 233 0.05 17.84 -6.30
N GLY A 234 0.83 18.60 -7.09
CA GLY A 234 0.62 20.02 -7.37
C GLY A 234 1.02 20.96 -6.22
N ASN A 235 1.58 20.46 -5.13
CA ASN A 235 2.15 21.30 -4.07
C ASN A 235 3.52 21.83 -4.51
N PRO A 236 3.75 23.16 -4.56
CA PRO A 236 4.99 23.73 -5.08
C PRO A 236 6.25 23.41 -4.27
N LYS A 237 6.12 22.87 -3.05
CA LYS A 237 7.27 22.53 -2.18
C LYS A 237 7.56 21.04 -2.08
N LYS A 238 6.58 20.17 -2.36
CA LYS A 238 6.73 18.70 -2.22
C LYS A 238 6.51 18.00 -3.56
N ASN A 239 5.40 18.29 -4.23
CA ASN A 239 4.97 17.70 -5.51
C ASN A 239 5.29 16.20 -5.67
N THR A 240 4.82 15.36 -4.73
CA THR A 240 5.14 13.93 -4.72
C THR A 240 3.89 13.03 -4.75
N ILE A 241 4.11 11.81 -5.25
CA ILE A 241 3.26 10.64 -5.07
C ILE A 241 3.91 9.80 -3.98
N GLU A 242 3.17 9.37 -2.97
CA GLU A 242 3.69 8.65 -1.81
C GLU A 242 3.06 7.26 -1.69
N PHE A 243 3.90 6.23 -1.64
CA PHE A 243 3.55 4.84 -1.41
C PHE A 243 3.84 4.49 0.04
N ARG A 244 2.79 4.09 0.77
CA ARG A 244 2.81 3.81 2.22
C ARG A 244 2.51 2.35 2.56
N THR A 245 2.46 1.49 1.54
CA THR A 245 1.99 0.10 1.68
C THR A 245 3.01 -0.80 2.38
N SER A 246 4.30 -0.53 2.18
CA SER A 246 5.40 -1.32 2.72
C SER A 246 5.56 -1.21 4.24
N ASN A 247 5.90 -2.33 4.87
CA ASN A 247 6.36 -2.41 6.25
C ASN A 247 7.67 -1.63 6.42
N GLY A 248 7.93 -1.15 7.63
CA GLY A 248 9.22 -0.58 7.99
C GLY A 248 10.31 -1.63 7.83
N THR A 249 11.46 -1.21 7.32
CA THR A 249 12.63 -2.07 7.16
C THR A 249 13.89 -1.19 7.16
N LEU A 250 14.99 -1.72 7.69
CA LEU A 250 16.33 -1.16 7.54
C LEU A 250 17.22 -2.10 6.70
N ASN A 251 16.60 -2.92 5.85
CA ASN A 251 17.28 -3.70 4.83
C ASN A 251 17.27 -2.91 3.50
N PRO A 252 18.42 -2.39 3.04
CA PRO A 252 18.49 -1.57 1.84
C PRO A 252 18.02 -2.32 0.58
N GLU A 253 18.25 -3.63 0.48
CA GLU A 253 17.79 -4.43 -0.67
C GLU A 253 16.26 -4.51 -0.73
N VAL A 254 15.59 -4.61 0.42
CA VAL A 254 14.12 -4.61 0.47
C VAL A 254 13.57 -3.25 0.05
N ILE A 255 14.20 -2.16 0.51
CA ILE A 255 13.84 -0.78 0.13
C ILE A 255 14.04 -0.58 -1.37
N LYS A 256 15.18 -1.01 -1.92
CA LYS A 256 15.50 -0.92 -3.35
C LYS A 256 14.50 -1.68 -4.22
N LYS A 257 14.14 -2.91 -3.84
CA LYS A 257 13.06 -3.67 -4.49
C LYS A 257 11.73 -2.94 -4.43
N ASN A 258 11.41 -2.26 -3.33
CA ASN A 258 10.17 -1.48 -3.24
C ASN A 258 10.19 -0.24 -4.14
N VAL A 259 11.32 0.50 -4.18
CA VAL A 259 11.52 1.60 -5.13
C VAL A 259 11.35 1.08 -6.56
N TYR A 260 11.97 -0.06 -6.89
CA TYR A 260 11.85 -0.66 -8.21
C TYR A 260 10.40 -1.03 -8.58
N LEU A 261 9.67 -1.71 -7.69
CA LEU A 261 8.26 -2.05 -7.89
C LEU A 261 7.41 -0.82 -8.20
N TYR A 262 7.52 0.22 -7.38
CA TYR A 262 6.71 1.42 -7.51
C TYR A 262 7.08 2.25 -8.75
N ALA A 263 8.37 2.35 -9.08
CA ALA A 263 8.84 2.98 -10.31
C ALA A 263 8.31 2.24 -11.55
N SER A 264 8.36 0.89 -11.54
CA SER A 264 7.82 0.07 -12.62
C SER A 264 6.31 0.25 -12.80
N VAL A 265 5.53 0.30 -11.70
CA VAL A 265 4.10 0.59 -11.77
C VAL A 265 3.81 1.96 -12.40
N LEU A 266 4.57 2.99 -12.03
CA LEU A 266 4.44 4.34 -12.59
C LEU A 266 4.83 4.38 -14.07
N GLN A 267 5.92 3.72 -14.45
CA GLN A 267 6.38 3.63 -15.83
C GLN A 267 5.42 2.84 -16.71
N THR A 268 4.89 1.72 -16.23
CA THR A 268 3.84 0.95 -16.91
C THR A 268 2.63 1.84 -17.17
N ALA A 269 2.12 2.56 -16.16
CA ALA A 269 1.01 3.49 -16.37
C ALA A 269 1.33 4.59 -17.38
N ARG A 270 2.56 5.10 -17.38
CA ARG A 270 3.03 6.10 -18.33
C ARG A 270 3.06 5.56 -19.76
N THR A 271 3.63 4.38 -19.97
CA THR A 271 3.65 3.70 -21.28
C THR A 271 2.23 3.38 -21.75
N MET A 272 1.36 2.83 -20.88
CA MET A 272 -0.05 2.58 -21.22
C MET A 272 -0.80 3.84 -21.66
N ALA A 273 -0.45 5.00 -21.10
CA ALA A 273 -1.10 6.26 -21.44
C ALA A 273 -0.54 6.89 -22.72
N LEU A 274 0.77 6.87 -22.92
CA LEU A 274 1.43 7.62 -24.00
C LEU A 274 1.75 6.77 -25.23
N GLU A 275 2.02 5.49 -25.04
CA GLU A 275 2.46 4.53 -26.05
C GLU A 275 1.70 3.19 -25.88
N PRO A 276 0.35 3.21 -25.87
CA PRO A 276 -0.49 2.05 -25.53
C PRO A 276 -0.22 0.82 -26.41
N GLU A 277 0.19 1.02 -27.66
CA GLU A 277 0.53 -0.04 -28.61
C GLU A 277 1.66 -0.94 -28.11
N LYS A 278 2.58 -0.43 -27.28
CA LYS A 278 3.70 -1.22 -26.73
C LYS A 278 3.26 -2.27 -25.71
N LEU A 279 2.14 -2.06 -25.04
CA LEU A 279 1.65 -2.91 -23.95
C LEU A 279 0.22 -3.43 -24.19
N GLN A 280 -0.32 -3.26 -25.39
CA GLN A 280 -1.73 -3.50 -25.67
C GLN A 280 -2.19 -4.91 -25.29
N GLU A 281 -1.41 -5.92 -25.65
CA GLU A 281 -1.73 -7.32 -25.35
C GLU A 281 -1.65 -7.60 -23.84
N GLN A 282 -0.56 -7.19 -23.18
CA GLN A 282 -0.36 -7.35 -21.74
C GLN A 282 -1.44 -6.63 -20.94
N MET A 283 -1.86 -5.44 -21.37
CA MET A 283 -2.97 -4.69 -20.79
C MET A 283 -4.29 -5.46 -20.87
N GLN A 284 -4.61 -6.01 -22.05
CA GLN A 284 -5.83 -6.80 -22.24
C GLN A 284 -5.84 -8.03 -21.33
N GLN A 285 -4.72 -8.74 -21.23
CA GLN A 285 -4.60 -9.89 -20.32
C GLN A 285 -4.73 -9.49 -18.86
N PHE A 286 -4.12 -8.38 -18.44
CA PHE A 286 -4.21 -7.89 -17.07
C PHE A 286 -5.64 -7.48 -16.68
N TYR A 287 -6.39 -6.82 -17.56
CA TYR A 287 -7.74 -6.35 -17.22
C TYR A 287 -8.84 -7.43 -17.27
N ARG A 288 -8.51 -8.67 -17.62
CA ARG A 288 -9.45 -9.79 -17.48
C ARG A 288 -9.84 -10.01 -16.03
N THR A 289 -11.11 -10.31 -15.80
CA THR A 289 -11.70 -10.54 -14.46
C THR A 289 -12.17 -11.98 -14.29
N ASP A 290 -12.32 -12.71 -15.39
CA ASP A 290 -12.71 -14.12 -15.45
C ASP A 290 -11.55 -15.09 -15.17
N VAL A 291 -10.53 -14.62 -14.44
CA VAL A 291 -9.26 -15.31 -14.16
C VAL A 291 -9.09 -15.55 -12.66
N THR A 292 -8.28 -16.51 -12.28
CA THR A 292 -7.86 -16.74 -10.88
C THR A 292 -6.91 -15.66 -10.38
N GLU A 293 -6.68 -15.58 -9.07
CA GLU A 293 -5.67 -14.67 -8.51
C GLU A 293 -4.26 -14.95 -9.05
N GLN A 294 -3.87 -16.23 -9.18
CA GLN A 294 -2.56 -16.61 -9.72
C GLN A 294 -2.40 -16.10 -11.16
N GLU A 295 -3.38 -16.33 -12.03
CA GLU A 295 -3.36 -15.83 -13.40
C GLU A 295 -3.32 -14.29 -13.44
N LYS A 296 -4.04 -13.62 -12.55
CA LYS A 296 -4.01 -12.16 -12.43
C LYS A 296 -2.62 -11.64 -12.04
N VAL A 297 -1.94 -12.34 -11.12
CA VAL A 297 -0.55 -12.04 -10.73
C VAL A 297 0.40 -12.21 -11.92
N GLN A 298 0.29 -13.31 -12.67
CA GLN A 298 1.12 -13.51 -13.85
C GLN A 298 0.91 -12.40 -14.89
N SER A 299 -0.34 -12.04 -15.18
CA SER A 299 -0.63 -10.94 -16.10
C SER A 299 -0.10 -9.59 -15.59
N PHE A 300 -0.18 -9.33 -14.28
CA PHE A 300 0.41 -8.13 -13.67
C PHE A 300 1.93 -8.10 -13.81
N LEU A 301 2.62 -9.19 -13.45
CA LEU A 301 4.08 -9.27 -13.52
C LEU A 301 4.58 -9.18 -14.96
N ASN A 302 3.88 -9.80 -15.91
CA ASN A 302 4.18 -9.70 -17.34
C ASN A 302 3.97 -8.28 -17.90
N LEU A 303 3.04 -7.51 -17.33
CA LEU A 303 2.77 -6.13 -17.71
C LEU A 303 3.78 -5.15 -17.11
N VAL A 304 4.30 -5.44 -15.91
CA VAL A 304 5.16 -4.51 -15.14
C VAL A 304 6.65 -4.76 -15.35
N PHE A 305 7.06 -6.00 -15.64
CA PHE A 305 8.48 -6.39 -15.75
C PHE A 305 8.77 -7.10 -17.07
N GLU A 306 9.85 -6.68 -17.73
CA GLU A 306 10.26 -7.21 -19.04
C GLU A 306 10.86 -8.61 -18.92
N ASN A 307 11.71 -8.85 -17.93
CA ASN A 307 12.46 -10.10 -17.77
C ASN A 307 11.92 -10.97 -16.63
N GLU A 308 12.19 -12.27 -16.72
CA GLU A 308 11.69 -13.30 -15.80
C GLU A 308 12.34 -13.20 -14.40
N GLU A 309 13.62 -12.81 -14.32
CA GLU A 309 14.35 -12.64 -13.06
C GLU A 309 13.64 -11.62 -12.16
N ASP A 310 13.27 -10.47 -12.72
CA ASP A 310 12.55 -9.41 -12.01
C ASP A 310 11.14 -9.86 -11.60
N ARG A 311 10.43 -10.60 -12.46
CA ARG A 311 9.09 -11.15 -12.15
C ARG A 311 9.16 -12.08 -10.94
N LYS A 312 10.17 -12.96 -10.92
CA LYS A 312 10.35 -13.97 -9.88
C LYS A 312 10.47 -13.35 -8.49
N ILE A 313 11.16 -12.20 -8.36
CA ILE A 313 11.28 -11.46 -7.09
C ILE A 313 9.91 -11.20 -6.46
N TYR A 314 8.94 -10.72 -7.26
CA TYR A 314 7.63 -10.32 -6.75
C TYR A 314 6.63 -11.47 -6.74
N GLU A 315 6.78 -12.46 -7.61
CA GLU A 315 6.04 -13.71 -7.53
C GLU A 315 6.34 -14.43 -6.21
N GLU A 316 7.60 -14.55 -5.82
CA GLU A 316 8.01 -15.18 -4.56
C GLU A 316 7.45 -14.44 -3.35
N ARG A 317 7.51 -13.10 -3.35
CA ARG A 317 6.90 -12.26 -2.31
C ARG A 317 5.41 -12.52 -2.20
N TRP A 318 4.67 -12.44 -3.31
CA TRP A 318 3.24 -12.73 -3.34
C TRP A 318 2.92 -14.13 -2.85
N GLN A 319 3.60 -15.15 -3.39
CA GLN A 319 3.36 -16.54 -3.07
C GLN A 319 3.56 -16.82 -1.57
N SER A 320 4.54 -16.16 -0.95
CA SER A 320 4.84 -16.34 0.47
C SER A 320 3.77 -15.79 1.43
N VAL A 321 2.95 -14.82 0.98
CA VAL A 321 1.98 -14.12 1.85
C VAL A 321 0.53 -14.15 1.37
N LYS A 322 0.23 -14.67 0.17
CA LYS A 322 -1.12 -14.60 -0.44
C LYS A 322 -2.24 -15.12 0.46
N ASP A 323 -1.96 -16.13 1.27
CA ASP A 323 -2.90 -16.77 2.19
C ASP A 323 -2.82 -16.20 3.62
N ALA A 324 -2.04 -15.14 3.85
CA ALA A 324 -1.89 -14.54 5.17
C ALA A 324 -3.24 -14.05 5.71
N THR A 325 -3.44 -14.24 7.02
CA THR A 325 -4.72 -13.94 7.70
C THR A 325 -5.17 -12.49 7.50
N VAL A 326 -4.23 -11.54 7.35
CA VAL A 326 -4.52 -10.13 7.10
C VAL A 326 -5.23 -9.92 5.76
N PHE A 327 -4.87 -10.64 4.70
CA PHE A 327 -5.56 -10.54 3.41
C PHE A 327 -6.92 -11.25 3.45
N VAL A 328 -6.98 -12.46 4.04
CA VAL A 328 -8.22 -13.22 4.18
C VAL A 328 -9.29 -12.43 4.94
N LYS A 329 -8.92 -11.71 6.01
CA LYS A 329 -9.86 -10.91 6.81
C LYS A 329 -10.31 -9.61 6.14
N ASN A 330 -9.52 -9.07 5.21
CA ASN A 330 -9.74 -7.74 4.62
C ASN A 330 -9.95 -7.79 3.10
N GLN A 331 -10.32 -8.95 2.54
CA GLN A 331 -10.62 -9.09 1.11
C GLN A 331 -11.63 -8.04 0.64
N GLY A 332 -12.65 -7.76 1.46
CA GLY A 332 -13.68 -6.76 1.20
C GLY A 332 -13.21 -5.30 1.26
N ASP A 333 -11.94 -5.01 1.52
CA ASP A 333 -11.40 -3.63 1.49
C ASP A 333 -10.81 -3.26 0.13
N PHE A 334 -10.29 -4.23 -0.62
CA PHE A 334 -9.76 -4.05 -1.98
C PHE A 334 -10.87 -4.01 -3.03
N LEU A 335 -10.58 -3.53 -4.24
CA LEU A 335 -11.54 -3.56 -5.35
C LEU A 335 -12.06 -4.99 -5.59
N GLN A 336 -13.38 -5.16 -5.72
CA GLN A 336 -14.00 -6.46 -5.91
C GLN A 336 -14.19 -6.75 -7.40
N GLY A 337 -14.22 -8.02 -7.77
CA GLY A 337 -14.44 -8.44 -9.15
C GLY A 337 -13.23 -8.26 -10.07
N THR A 338 -12.04 -7.98 -9.53
CA THR A 338 -10.79 -7.89 -10.30
C THR A 338 -10.27 -9.26 -10.77
N PHE A 339 -10.61 -10.32 -10.03
CA PHE A 339 -10.35 -11.73 -10.34
C PHE A 339 -11.33 -12.64 -9.56
N LYS A 340 -11.48 -13.89 -10.01
CA LYS A 340 -12.23 -14.95 -9.33
C LYS A 340 -11.50 -15.34 -8.04
N ARG A 341 -12.21 -15.23 -6.91
CA ARG A 341 -11.73 -15.73 -5.62
C ARG A 341 -12.17 -17.19 -5.46
N ASP A 342 -11.31 -18.03 -4.89
CA ASP A 342 -11.65 -19.39 -4.44
C ASP A 342 -12.56 -19.32 -3.19
N GLU A 343 -13.75 -18.74 -3.31
CA GLU A 343 -14.69 -18.53 -2.19
C GLU A 343 -15.08 -19.85 -1.50
N PHE A 344 -15.02 -20.97 -2.22
CA PHE A 344 -15.46 -22.28 -1.76
C PHE A 344 -14.50 -22.98 -0.79
N LYS A 345 -13.18 -22.69 -0.79
CA LYS A 345 -12.24 -23.34 0.15
C LYS A 345 -12.41 -22.84 1.59
N ALA A 346 -12.78 -21.57 1.77
CA ALA A 346 -12.96 -20.96 3.09
C ALA A 346 -14.32 -21.33 3.72
N ILE A 347 -15.38 -21.45 2.92
CA ILE A 347 -16.70 -21.91 3.37
C ILE A 347 -16.64 -23.39 3.75
N ALA A 348 -16.00 -24.23 2.94
CA ALA A 348 -15.83 -25.66 3.21
C ALA A 348 -14.98 -25.95 4.46
N LYS A 349 -14.03 -25.08 4.82
CA LYS A 349 -13.23 -25.21 6.06
C LYS A 349 -13.96 -24.75 7.32
N ARG A 350 -14.94 -23.84 7.22
CA ARG A 350 -15.66 -23.29 8.39
C ARG A 350 -16.95 -24.02 8.74
N THR A 351 -17.54 -24.72 7.78
CA THR A 351 -18.76 -25.47 8.00
C THR A 351 -18.45 -26.96 7.91
N PRO A 352 -18.43 -27.71 9.03
CA PRO A 352 -18.40 -29.17 8.99
C PRO A 352 -19.43 -29.66 7.97
N ALA A 353 -19.04 -30.56 7.08
CA ALA A 353 -19.91 -31.07 6.02
C ALA A 353 -21.25 -31.60 6.57
N THR A 354 -21.25 -32.05 7.82
CA THR A 354 -22.45 -32.43 8.59
C THR A 354 -23.42 -31.27 8.81
N LEU A 355 -22.95 -30.10 9.25
CA LEU A 355 -23.79 -28.92 9.47
C LEU A 355 -24.34 -28.33 8.16
N ALA A 356 -23.55 -28.36 7.08
CA ALA A 356 -24.01 -27.95 5.76
C ALA A 356 -25.11 -28.91 5.24
N LYS A 357 -24.93 -30.22 5.46
CA LYS A 357 -25.91 -31.25 5.09
C LYS A 357 -27.19 -31.14 5.92
N GLU A 358 -27.09 -30.88 7.22
CA GLU A 358 -28.25 -30.64 8.09
C GLU A 358 -29.03 -29.38 7.69
N ALA A 359 -28.33 -28.27 7.40
CA ALA A 359 -28.97 -27.05 6.93
C ALA A 359 -29.68 -27.25 5.59
N PHE A 360 -29.05 -27.97 4.65
CA PHE A 360 -29.67 -28.31 3.37
C PHE A 360 -30.88 -29.24 3.53
N CYS A 361 -30.80 -30.23 4.42
CA CYS A 361 -31.92 -31.10 4.77
C CYS A 361 -33.10 -30.31 5.36
N LYS A 362 -32.83 -29.38 6.30
CA LYS A 362 -33.85 -28.51 6.88
C LYS A 362 -34.52 -27.61 5.83
N LEU A 363 -33.74 -26.98 4.95
CA LEU A 363 -34.29 -26.17 3.86
C LEU A 363 -35.16 -26.99 2.90
N LYS A 364 -34.74 -28.23 2.58
CA LYS A 364 -35.52 -29.16 1.75
C LYS A 364 -36.80 -29.60 2.43
N GLN A 365 -36.79 -29.77 3.75
CA GLN A 365 -37.96 -30.10 4.55
C GLN A 365 -38.95 -28.92 4.60
N MET A 366 -38.47 -27.70 4.91
CA MET A 366 -39.29 -26.49 4.90
C MET A 366 -39.91 -26.21 3.52
N ALA A 367 -39.18 -26.49 2.44
CA ALA A 367 -39.69 -26.35 1.07
C ALA A 367 -40.71 -27.44 0.67
N ARG A 368 -40.74 -28.58 1.37
CA ARG A 368 -41.77 -29.62 1.21
C ARG A 368 -43.01 -29.26 2.02
N GLU A 369 -42.83 -28.85 3.27
CA GLU A 369 -43.89 -28.40 4.16
C GLU A 369 -44.64 -27.20 3.56
N SER A 370 -43.93 -26.23 2.98
CA SER A 370 -44.56 -25.10 2.28
C SER A 370 -45.32 -25.50 1.02
N ARG A 371 -44.90 -26.56 0.30
CA ARG A 371 -45.63 -27.09 -0.87
C ARG A 371 -46.87 -27.89 -0.47
N GLU A 372 -46.85 -28.53 0.70
CA GLU A 372 -48.00 -29.25 1.25
C GLU A 372 -49.03 -28.29 1.85
N GLU A 373 -48.60 -27.20 2.51
CA GLU A 373 -49.49 -26.13 2.97
C GLU A 373 -50.21 -25.40 1.82
N THR A 374 -49.53 -25.16 0.69
CA THR A 374 -50.17 -24.53 -0.48
C THR A 374 -51.18 -25.48 -1.15
N LYS A 375 -50.94 -26.79 -1.15
CA LYS A 375 -51.90 -27.78 -1.66
C LYS A 375 -53.11 -27.98 -0.75
N GLY A 376 -52.97 -27.78 0.55
CA GLY A 376 -54.09 -27.87 1.52
C GLY A 376 -55.03 -26.66 1.51
N ARG A 377 -54.61 -25.52 0.92
CA ARG A 377 -55.43 -24.30 0.81
C ARG A 377 -56.21 -24.18 -0.49
N GLU A 378 -55.94 -25.01 -1.51
CA GLU A 378 -56.64 -24.96 -2.81
C GLU A 378 -57.94 -25.81 -2.84
N THR A 379 -58.35 -26.45 -1.74
CA THR A 379 -59.54 -27.33 -1.75
C THR A 379 -60.75 -26.83 -0.94
N ASN A 380 -60.73 -25.64 -0.35
CA ASN A 380 -61.90 -25.07 0.32
C ASN A 380 -61.97 -23.56 0.06
N ASP A 381 -62.81 -23.16 -0.89
CA ASP A 381 -63.73 -22.02 -0.80
C ASP A 381 -64.27 -21.69 -2.19
N GLY A 382 -65.25 -22.49 -2.62
CA GLY A 382 -66.26 -22.02 -3.56
C GLY A 382 -67.61 -22.07 -2.85
N PRO A 383 -68.28 -20.94 -2.61
CA PRO A 383 -69.71 -20.93 -2.45
C PRO A 383 -70.35 -20.78 -3.84
N GLU A 384 -71.28 -21.68 -4.10
CA GLU A 384 -72.28 -21.59 -5.15
C GLU A 384 -73.19 -20.35 -4.96
N LEU A 385 -73.67 -19.87 -6.11
CA LEU A 385 -74.70 -18.86 -6.40
C LEU A 385 -74.26 -17.39 -6.45
#